data_AF-A0A395ZL87-F1
#
_entry.id   AF-A0A395ZL87-F1
#
_cell.length_a   1.000
_cell.length_b   1.000
_cell.length_c   1.000
_cell.angle_alpha   90.00
_cell.angle_beta   90.00
_cell.angle_gamma   90.00
#
_symmetry.space_group_name_H-M   'P 1'
#
loop_
_entity.id
_entity.type
_entity.pdbx_description
1 polymer ?
#
loop_
_entity_poly.entity_id
_entity_poly.type
_entity_poly.pdbx_seq_one_letter_code
_entity_poly.pdbx_strand_id
1 'polypeptide(L)'
;MKTFHNEEIYIKTDNFSDSIFKESTMFFDIETTGFSPVKAIVYMIGCARRIKNRIVIDQYFAESPNDEAAVIEAFAGSLSGCSTIISFNGVGFDIPFLKNKYKKYKQEDPFCNVQILDIFKELSPIKPLLCLENYKQKSIEAFLGIDREDKYSGGELINVYYEYLAQKDDEKLSLLLTHNYEDVLGMTKLLSILSYKECIHGIADITGVSVNPYTAYDGSLMNELIISFENKFSVPKSVSFHDNDIYLTIGTTKSYVRAEIFEGEMRHFYSDYKNYYYLPKEDMAIHKSVAAYVDHEYREKCKAYNCYVRKTGTFIRQYSDFMKPEFRFDIKDKYSYFLLTEDFINSKQMVLSYVKHITAHLFNL
;
A
#
# COMPACT_ATOMS: atom_id res chain seq x y z
N MET A 1 -5.93 -24.24 -31.48
CA MET A 1 -5.66 -23.89 -30.07
C MET A 1 -5.28 -25.16 -29.33
N LYS A 2 -4.29 -25.09 -28.44
CA LYS A 2 -3.95 -26.15 -27.48
C LYS A 2 -4.22 -25.70 -26.04
N THR A 3 -4.52 -26.65 -25.18
CA THR A 3 -4.62 -26.44 -23.73
C THR A 3 -3.55 -27.26 -23.05
N PHE A 4 -2.80 -26.64 -22.15
CA PHE A 4 -1.83 -27.29 -21.28
C PHE A 4 -2.36 -27.25 -19.86
N HIS A 5 -2.15 -28.34 -19.13
CA HIS A 5 -2.71 -28.54 -17.80
C HIS A 5 -1.60 -28.99 -16.86
N ASN A 6 -1.42 -28.22 -15.78
CA ASN A 6 -0.46 -28.50 -14.73
C ASN A 6 -1.16 -28.48 -13.38
N GLU A 7 -0.66 -29.27 -12.43
CA GLU A 7 -1.17 -29.30 -11.06
C GLU A 7 -0.01 -29.17 -10.07
N GLU A 8 -0.17 -28.26 -9.11
CA GLU A 8 0.74 -28.10 -7.99
C GLU A 8 0.02 -28.40 -6.67
N ILE A 9 0.78 -28.83 -5.67
CA ILE A 9 0.22 -29.02 -4.33
C ILE A 9 -0.04 -27.65 -3.71
N TYR A 10 -1.29 -27.38 -3.32
CA TYR A 10 -1.59 -26.22 -2.51
C TYR A 10 -1.16 -26.48 -1.07
N ILE A 11 -0.13 -25.76 -0.64
CA ILE A 11 0.32 -25.75 0.75
C ILE A 11 -0.13 -24.41 1.35
N LYS A 12 -0.93 -24.49 2.41
CA LYS A 12 -1.29 -23.30 3.19
C LYS A 12 -0.03 -22.73 3.85
N THR A 13 0.45 -21.61 3.34
CA THR A 13 1.62 -20.90 3.86
C THR A 13 1.27 -20.00 5.04
N ASP A 14 0.13 -19.32 4.96
CA ASP A 14 -0.32 -18.37 5.96
C ASP A 14 -1.85 -18.21 5.90
N ASN A 15 -2.44 -17.72 7.00
CA ASN A 15 -3.90 -17.56 7.12
C ASN A 15 -4.46 -16.46 6.22
N PHE A 16 -3.65 -15.47 5.84
CA PHE A 16 -4.11 -14.34 5.06
C PHE A 16 -4.27 -14.72 3.59
N SER A 17 -3.24 -15.30 2.97
CA SER A 17 -3.29 -15.83 1.61
C SER A 17 -4.39 -16.89 1.45
N ASP A 18 -4.57 -17.78 2.43
CA ASP A 18 -5.65 -18.79 2.44
C ASP A 18 -7.05 -18.15 2.53
N SER A 19 -7.19 -17.01 3.22
CA SER A 19 -8.45 -16.28 3.30
C SER A 19 -8.85 -15.61 1.97
N ILE A 20 -7.87 -15.37 1.09
CA ILE A 20 -8.06 -14.79 -0.24
C ILE A 20 -8.18 -15.89 -1.30
N PHE A 21 -7.28 -16.87 -1.33
CA PHE A 21 -7.25 -17.93 -2.34
C PHE A 21 -8.24 -19.06 -2.03
N LYS A 22 -9.52 -18.76 -2.25
CA LYS A 22 -10.63 -19.71 -2.12
C LYS A 22 -10.83 -20.49 -3.43
N GLU A 23 -11.66 -21.54 -3.40
CA GLU A 23 -12.03 -22.28 -4.62
C GLU A 23 -12.80 -21.43 -5.64
N SER A 24 -13.44 -20.34 -5.21
CA SER A 24 -14.10 -19.36 -6.09
C SER A 24 -13.16 -18.26 -6.61
N THR A 25 -11.85 -18.39 -6.37
CA THR A 25 -10.83 -17.42 -6.79
C THR A 25 -10.04 -17.95 -7.98
N MET A 26 -9.80 -17.08 -8.97
CA MET A 26 -8.97 -17.40 -10.12
C MET A 26 -7.88 -16.35 -10.32
N PHE A 27 -6.65 -16.80 -10.55
CA PHE A 27 -5.56 -15.94 -11.02
C PHE A 27 -5.48 -16.05 -12.54
N PHE A 28 -5.09 -14.98 -13.22
CA PHE A 28 -4.79 -15.07 -14.65
C PHE A 28 -3.78 -14.03 -15.08
N ASP A 29 -3.08 -14.35 -16.16
CA ASP A 29 -2.13 -13.50 -16.87
C ASP A 29 -2.25 -13.76 -18.38
N ILE A 30 -2.04 -12.73 -19.20
CA ILE A 30 -2.10 -12.84 -20.66
C ILE A 30 -0.75 -12.56 -21.31
N GLU A 31 -0.48 -13.31 -22.38
CA GLU A 31 0.61 -13.01 -23.28
C GLU A 31 0.11 -12.47 -24.61
N THR A 32 0.76 -11.39 -25.07
CA THR A 32 0.34 -10.67 -26.27
C THR A 32 1.49 -10.41 -27.21
N THR A 33 1.21 -10.28 -28.51
CA THR A 33 2.22 -9.88 -29.50
C THR A 33 2.49 -8.37 -29.52
N GLY A 34 2.15 -7.65 -28.44
CA GLY A 34 2.35 -6.20 -28.29
C GLY A 34 1.24 -5.49 -27.52
N PHE A 35 1.44 -4.22 -27.19
CA PHE A 35 0.60 -3.49 -26.23
C PHE A 35 -0.76 -2.99 -26.75
N SER A 36 -1.01 -3.05 -28.07
CA SER A 36 -2.24 -2.49 -28.66
C SER A 36 -3.25 -3.61 -28.96
N PRO A 37 -4.41 -3.66 -28.27
CA PRO A 37 -5.40 -4.73 -28.51
C PRO A 37 -6.02 -4.72 -29.91
N VAL A 38 -5.90 -3.58 -30.62
CA VAL A 38 -6.37 -3.45 -32.01
C VAL A 38 -5.43 -4.16 -32.99
N LYS A 39 -4.11 -4.10 -32.75
CA LYS A 39 -3.08 -4.58 -33.69
C LYS A 39 -2.47 -5.92 -33.27
N ALA A 40 -2.22 -6.10 -31.99
CA ALA A 40 -1.63 -7.31 -31.42
C ALA A 40 -2.70 -8.35 -31.13
N ILE A 41 -2.30 -9.60 -30.98
CA ILE A 41 -3.18 -10.69 -30.54
C ILE A 41 -2.82 -11.16 -29.13
N VAL A 42 -3.77 -11.78 -28.44
CA VAL A 42 -3.53 -12.63 -27.27
C VAL A 42 -3.15 -14.02 -27.79
N TYR A 43 -1.93 -14.46 -27.53
CA TYR A 43 -1.49 -15.79 -27.95
C TYR A 43 -1.53 -16.81 -26.82
N MET A 44 -1.59 -16.36 -25.56
CA MET A 44 -1.75 -17.26 -24.43
C MET A 44 -2.51 -16.58 -23.30
N ILE A 45 -3.33 -17.36 -22.60
CA ILE A 45 -3.91 -16.99 -21.32
C ILE A 45 -3.65 -18.14 -20.36
N GLY A 46 -2.90 -17.86 -19.30
CA GLY A 46 -2.73 -18.79 -18.20
C GLY A 46 -3.68 -18.43 -17.07
N CYS A 47 -4.26 -19.45 -16.41
CA CYS A 47 -5.09 -19.23 -15.24
C CYS A 47 -4.84 -20.29 -14.16
N ALA A 48 -4.90 -19.87 -12.90
CA ALA A 48 -4.79 -20.77 -11.75
C ALA A 48 -6.05 -20.73 -10.91
N ARG A 49 -6.53 -21.90 -10.48
CA ARG A 49 -7.63 -22.06 -9.53
C ARG A 49 -7.28 -23.08 -8.47
N ARG A 50 -7.88 -22.93 -7.30
CA ARG A 50 -7.75 -23.92 -6.22
C ARG A 50 -8.87 -24.94 -6.34
N ILE A 51 -8.49 -26.21 -6.37
CA ILE A 51 -9.41 -27.34 -6.22
C ILE A 51 -8.93 -28.15 -5.03
N LYS A 52 -9.65 -28.07 -3.91
CA LYS A 52 -9.25 -28.71 -2.64
C LYS A 52 -7.83 -28.29 -2.22
N ASN A 53 -6.88 -29.22 -2.32
CA ASN A 53 -5.47 -29.09 -1.96
C ASN A 53 -4.54 -29.01 -3.18
N ARG A 54 -5.09 -28.65 -4.35
CA ARG A 54 -4.32 -28.49 -5.58
C ARG A 54 -4.53 -27.10 -6.17
N ILE A 55 -3.45 -26.55 -6.71
CA ILE A 55 -3.49 -25.41 -7.62
C ILE A 55 -3.50 -26.02 -9.03
N VAL A 56 -4.62 -25.85 -9.72
CA VAL A 56 -4.78 -26.27 -11.11
C VAL A 56 -4.47 -25.09 -12.00
N ILE A 57 -3.50 -25.26 -12.88
CA ILE A 57 -3.05 -24.23 -13.83
C ILE A 57 -3.38 -24.71 -15.25
N ASP A 58 -4.27 -23.99 -15.91
CA ASP A 58 -4.67 -24.23 -17.29
C ASP A 58 -4.12 -23.09 -18.16
N GLN A 59 -3.37 -23.43 -19.22
CA GLN A 59 -2.84 -22.46 -20.20
C GLN A 59 -3.46 -22.70 -21.57
N TYR A 60 -4.18 -21.70 -22.07
CA TYR A 60 -4.82 -21.72 -23.39
C TYR A 60 -3.90 -21.05 -24.41
N PHE A 61 -3.37 -21.83 -25.35
CA PHE A 61 -2.33 -21.39 -26.27
C PHE A 61 -2.79 -21.37 -27.73
N ALA A 62 -2.52 -20.26 -28.41
CA ALA A 62 -2.79 -20.05 -29.82
C ALA A 62 -1.64 -20.58 -30.68
N GLU A 63 -1.84 -21.72 -31.34
CA GLU A 63 -0.85 -22.28 -32.27
C GLU A 63 -0.78 -21.52 -33.60
N SER A 64 -1.72 -20.62 -33.84
CA SER A 64 -1.76 -19.67 -34.93
C SER A 64 -2.55 -18.41 -34.52
N PRO A 65 -2.36 -17.27 -35.19
CA PRO A 65 -3.16 -16.07 -34.93
C PRO A 65 -4.68 -16.26 -35.06
N ASN A 66 -5.12 -17.26 -35.82
CA ASN A 66 -6.55 -17.57 -35.99
C ASN A 66 -7.16 -18.22 -34.75
N ASP A 67 -6.34 -18.74 -33.84
CA ASP A 67 -6.78 -19.38 -32.61
C ASP A 67 -7.13 -18.36 -31.50
N GLU A 68 -6.83 -17.06 -31.67
CA GLU A 68 -7.07 -16.01 -30.67
C GLU A 68 -8.51 -16.08 -30.13
N ALA A 69 -9.51 -16.23 -31.01
CA ALA A 69 -10.92 -16.29 -30.64
C ALA A 69 -11.27 -17.50 -29.74
N ALA A 70 -10.63 -18.64 -29.98
CA ALA A 70 -10.84 -19.86 -29.20
C ALA A 70 -10.15 -19.77 -27.83
N VAL A 71 -8.96 -19.14 -27.77
CA VAL A 71 -8.22 -18.90 -26.51
C VAL A 71 -9.05 -18.04 -25.56
N ILE A 72 -9.58 -16.91 -26.03
CA ILE A 72 -10.38 -16.01 -25.21
C ILE A 72 -11.72 -16.65 -24.80
N GLU A 73 -12.34 -17.47 -25.66
CA GLU A 73 -13.57 -18.19 -25.34
C GLU A 73 -13.35 -19.25 -24.26
N ALA A 74 -12.26 -20.01 -24.37
CA ALA A 74 -11.89 -21.03 -23.39
C ALA A 74 -11.65 -20.42 -22.00
N PHE A 75 -10.96 -19.27 -21.95
CA PHE A 75 -10.77 -18.52 -20.70
C PHE A 75 -12.10 -17.96 -20.15
N ALA A 76 -12.96 -17.40 -20.98
CA ALA A 76 -14.29 -16.94 -20.53
C ALA A 76 -15.10 -18.10 -19.92
N GLY A 77 -15.03 -19.29 -20.52
CA GLY A 77 -15.66 -20.50 -19.98
C GLY A 77 -15.07 -20.96 -18.64
N SER A 78 -13.76 -20.80 -18.44
CA SER A 78 -13.08 -21.21 -17.20
C SER A 78 -13.44 -20.33 -15.99
N LEU A 79 -13.86 -19.08 -16.24
CA LEU A 79 -14.33 -18.14 -15.21
C LEU A 79 -15.70 -18.51 -14.61
N SER A 80 -16.40 -19.51 -15.15
CA SER A 80 -17.69 -19.95 -14.61
C SER A 80 -17.57 -20.40 -13.14
N GLY A 81 -18.38 -19.81 -12.26
CA GLY A 81 -18.35 -20.08 -10.81
C GLY A 81 -17.27 -19.32 -10.03
N CYS A 82 -16.46 -18.50 -10.72
CA CYS A 82 -15.51 -17.60 -10.08
C CYS A 82 -16.21 -16.35 -9.55
N SER A 83 -15.97 -16.00 -8.29
CA SER A 83 -16.44 -14.76 -7.67
C SER A 83 -15.38 -13.66 -7.65
N THR A 84 -14.10 -14.05 -7.73
CA THR A 84 -12.97 -13.14 -7.54
C THR A 84 -11.83 -13.50 -8.50
N ILE A 85 -11.45 -12.53 -9.33
CA ILE A 85 -10.28 -12.62 -10.19
C ILE A 85 -9.13 -11.86 -9.55
N ILE A 86 -7.96 -12.49 -9.53
CA ILE A 86 -6.72 -11.90 -9.07
C ILE A 86 -5.77 -11.77 -10.26
N SER A 87 -5.14 -10.61 -10.38
CA SER A 87 -4.15 -10.35 -11.43
C SER A 87 -3.03 -9.45 -10.92
N PHE A 88 -1.94 -9.37 -11.67
CA PHE A 88 -0.87 -8.43 -11.42
C PHE A 88 -0.91 -7.31 -12.46
N ASN A 89 -1.39 -6.13 -12.08
CA ASN A 89 -1.60 -5.00 -13.01
C ASN A 89 -2.63 -5.29 -14.14
N GLY A 90 -3.50 -6.28 -13.95
CA GLY A 90 -4.53 -6.65 -14.93
C GLY A 90 -5.60 -5.59 -15.15
N VAL A 91 -5.89 -4.74 -14.15
CA VAL A 91 -6.78 -3.57 -14.34
C VAL A 91 -6.14 -2.55 -15.27
N GLY A 92 -4.81 -2.45 -15.25
CA GLY A 92 -4.05 -1.53 -16.09
C GLY A 92 -3.85 -2.01 -17.52
N PHE A 93 -3.82 -3.33 -17.75
CA PHE A 93 -3.43 -3.90 -19.04
C PHE A 93 -4.36 -5.03 -19.50
N ASP A 94 -4.32 -6.19 -18.83
CA ASP A 94 -4.91 -7.45 -19.28
C ASP A 94 -6.42 -7.36 -19.52
N ILE A 95 -7.15 -6.82 -18.54
CA ILE A 95 -8.62 -6.73 -18.57
C ILE A 95 -9.07 -5.77 -19.68
N PRO A 96 -8.56 -4.52 -19.79
CA PRO A 96 -8.86 -3.67 -20.94
C PRO A 96 -8.52 -4.31 -22.30
N PHE A 97 -7.41 -5.06 -22.37
CA PHE A 97 -7.00 -5.75 -23.59
C PHE A 97 -8.03 -6.81 -23.99
N LEU A 98 -8.39 -7.70 -23.05
CA LEU A 98 -9.37 -8.77 -23.28
C LEU A 98 -10.78 -8.21 -23.58
N LYS A 99 -11.23 -7.15 -22.89
CA LYS A 99 -12.51 -6.49 -23.20
C LYS A 99 -12.60 -6.01 -24.65
N ASN A 100 -11.49 -5.50 -25.19
CA ASN A 100 -11.43 -5.14 -26.60
C ASN A 100 -11.55 -6.38 -27.51
N LYS A 101 -10.92 -7.49 -27.14
CA LYS A 101 -11.00 -8.76 -27.88
C LYS A 101 -12.40 -9.38 -27.84
N TYR A 102 -13.05 -9.45 -26.69
CA TYR A 102 -14.43 -9.91 -26.58
C TYR A 102 -15.36 -9.09 -27.50
N LYS A 103 -15.19 -7.76 -27.53
CA LYS A 103 -15.92 -6.89 -28.47
C LYS A 103 -15.59 -7.19 -29.94
N LYS A 104 -14.31 -7.37 -30.29
CA LYS A 104 -13.86 -7.70 -31.66
C LYS A 104 -14.49 -9.01 -32.15
N TYR A 105 -14.55 -10.02 -31.29
CA TYR A 105 -15.06 -11.36 -31.61
C TYR A 105 -16.56 -11.54 -31.32
N LYS A 106 -17.25 -10.49 -30.83
CA LYS A 106 -18.67 -10.51 -30.45
C LYS A 106 -19.01 -11.58 -29.40
N GLN A 107 -18.08 -11.81 -28.48
CA GLN A 107 -18.26 -12.68 -27.33
C GLN A 107 -18.67 -11.86 -26.09
N GLU A 108 -19.31 -12.49 -25.12
CA GLU A 108 -19.72 -11.83 -23.87
C GLU A 108 -18.50 -11.49 -23.00
N ASP A 109 -18.53 -10.33 -22.34
CA ASP A 109 -17.49 -9.90 -21.39
C ASP A 109 -17.67 -10.65 -20.04
N PRO A 110 -16.76 -11.56 -19.67
CA PRO A 110 -16.92 -12.35 -18.45
C PRO A 110 -16.58 -11.56 -17.17
N PHE A 111 -16.07 -10.33 -17.27
CA PHE A 111 -15.62 -9.55 -16.13
C PHE A 111 -16.74 -8.74 -15.43
N CYS A 112 -17.97 -8.71 -15.97
CA CYS A 112 -19.03 -7.85 -15.46
C CYS A 112 -19.53 -8.21 -14.04
N ASN A 113 -19.46 -9.49 -13.66
CA ASN A 113 -20.05 -9.99 -12.40
C ASN A 113 -18.99 -10.53 -11.43
N VAL A 114 -17.74 -10.14 -11.60
CA VAL A 114 -16.61 -10.69 -10.84
C VAL A 114 -15.89 -9.58 -10.10
N GLN A 115 -15.54 -9.82 -8.84
CA GLN A 115 -14.69 -8.91 -8.09
C GLN A 115 -13.26 -9.00 -8.62
N ILE A 116 -12.64 -7.85 -8.92
CA ILE A 116 -11.25 -7.81 -9.38
C ILE A 116 -10.37 -7.35 -8.23
N LEU A 117 -9.36 -8.15 -7.90
CA LEU A 117 -8.27 -7.79 -7.01
C LEU A 117 -6.99 -7.69 -7.84
N ASP A 118 -6.45 -6.48 -7.97
CA ASP A 118 -5.21 -6.23 -8.68
C ASP A 118 -4.07 -5.99 -7.67
N ILE A 119 -3.15 -6.95 -7.57
CA ILE A 119 -2.06 -6.93 -6.58
C ILE A 119 -1.24 -5.63 -6.70
N PHE A 120 -0.95 -5.18 -7.93
CA PHE A 120 -0.16 -3.98 -8.14
C PHE A 120 -0.89 -2.71 -7.67
N LYS A 121 -2.20 -2.63 -7.90
CA LYS A 121 -3.03 -1.50 -7.44
C LYS A 121 -3.18 -1.51 -5.93
N GLU A 122 -3.40 -2.68 -5.33
CA GLU A 122 -3.50 -2.85 -3.89
C GLU A 122 -2.21 -2.43 -3.16
N LEU A 123 -1.04 -2.69 -3.77
CA LEU A 123 0.26 -2.27 -3.23
C LEU A 123 0.58 -0.79 -3.42
N SER A 124 -0.08 -0.10 -4.36
CA SER A 124 0.28 1.27 -4.75
C SER A 124 0.33 2.27 -3.57
N PRO A 125 -0.63 2.28 -2.62
CA PRO A 125 -0.59 3.19 -1.48
C PRO A 125 0.56 2.92 -0.51
N ILE A 126 1.06 1.68 -0.46
CA ILE A 126 2.07 1.24 0.52
C ILE A 126 3.46 1.06 -0.11
N LYS A 127 3.66 1.50 -1.35
CA LYS A 127 4.99 1.49 -1.99
C LYS A 127 6.06 2.17 -1.12
N PRO A 128 5.82 3.35 -0.51
CA PRO A 128 6.81 3.97 0.37
C PRO A 128 7.25 3.08 1.53
N LEU A 129 6.41 2.14 2.00
CA LEU A 129 6.79 1.20 3.06
C LEU A 129 7.78 0.13 2.58
N LEU A 130 7.54 -0.41 1.37
CA LEU A 130 8.30 -1.55 0.86
C LEU A 130 9.65 -1.15 0.25
N CYS A 131 9.79 0.10 -0.20
CA CYS A 131 11.04 0.67 -0.74
C CYS A 131 11.73 -0.22 -1.79
N LEU A 132 10.95 -0.86 -2.68
CA LEU A 132 11.51 -1.69 -3.74
C LEU A 132 12.08 -0.83 -4.87
N GLU A 133 13.16 -1.29 -5.50
CA GLU A 133 13.75 -0.62 -6.67
C GLU A 133 12.72 -0.43 -7.80
N ASN A 134 11.89 -1.45 -8.02
CA ASN A 134 10.72 -1.39 -8.87
C ASN A 134 9.64 -2.36 -8.37
N TYR A 135 8.43 -2.23 -8.92
CA TYR A 135 7.25 -3.01 -8.51
C TYR A 135 6.76 -3.91 -9.64
N LYS A 136 7.68 -4.48 -10.43
CA LYS A 136 7.34 -5.62 -11.29
C LYS A 136 7.11 -6.84 -10.42
N GLN A 137 6.35 -7.82 -10.91
CA GLN A 137 6.08 -9.07 -10.23
C GLN A 137 7.39 -9.73 -9.74
N LYS A 138 8.38 -9.88 -10.63
CA LYS A 138 9.72 -10.42 -10.30
C LYS A 138 10.41 -9.74 -9.12
N SER A 139 10.27 -8.42 -8.98
CA SER A 139 10.88 -7.69 -7.86
C SER A 139 10.17 -7.94 -6.53
N ILE A 140 8.85 -8.16 -6.56
CA ILE A 140 8.09 -8.54 -5.36
C ILE A 140 8.36 -10.01 -5.00
N GLU A 141 8.45 -10.89 -5.98
CA GLU A 141 8.85 -12.29 -5.78
C GLU A 141 10.22 -12.38 -5.11
N ALA A 142 11.22 -11.66 -5.62
CA ALA A 142 12.54 -11.57 -5.01
C ALA A 142 12.49 -11.00 -3.58
N PHE A 143 11.64 -9.98 -3.33
CA PHE A 143 11.44 -9.46 -1.98
C PHE A 143 10.88 -10.53 -1.03
N LEU A 144 10.02 -11.42 -1.51
CA LEU A 144 9.45 -12.54 -0.77
C LEU A 144 10.36 -13.78 -0.71
N GLY A 145 11.51 -13.76 -1.41
CA GLY A 145 12.43 -14.91 -1.49
C GLY A 145 11.90 -16.05 -2.38
N ILE A 146 11.12 -15.72 -3.41
CA ILE A 146 10.62 -16.67 -4.40
C ILE A 146 11.58 -16.71 -5.58
N ASP A 147 12.15 -17.88 -5.85
CA ASP A 147 13.03 -18.13 -6.99
C ASP A 147 12.24 -18.42 -8.28
N ARG A 148 12.85 -18.12 -9.42
CA ARG A 148 12.30 -18.34 -10.78
C ARG A 148 13.35 -18.94 -11.70
N GLU A 149 12.91 -19.80 -12.62
CA GLU A 149 13.73 -20.30 -13.71
C GLU A 149 13.67 -19.38 -14.92
N ASP A 150 12.54 -18.68 -15.14
CA ASP A 150 12.35 -17.82 -16.29
C ASP A 150 13.25 -16.57 -16.28
N LYS A 151 13.99 -16.43 -17.38
CA LYS A 151 14.95 -15.34 -17.61
C LYS A 151 14.45 -14.29 -18.60
N TYR A 152 13.33 -14.54 -19.28
CA TYR A 152 12.84 -13.66 -20.32
C TYR A 152 11.94 -12.55 -19.76
N SER A 153 11.83 -11.47 -20.51
CA SER A 153 10.78 -10.48 -20.36
C SER A 153 9.68 -10.73 -21.39
N GLY A 154 8.43 -10.34 -21.08
CA GLY A 154 7.32 -10.48 -22.02
C GLY A 154 7.57 -9.83 -23.39
N GLY A 155 8.38 -8.76 -23.45
CA GLY A 155 8.79 -8.15 -24.73
C GLY A 155 9.69 -9.04 -25.59
N GLU A 156 10.56 -9.84 -24.98
CA GLU A 156 11.43 -10.79 -25.69
C GLU A 156 10.64 -12.00 -26.19
N LEU A 157 9.62 -12.44 -25.43
CA LEU A 157 8.77 -13.57 -25.80
C LEU A 157 7.94 -13.35 -27.06
N ILE A 158 7.67 -12.11 -27.44
CA ILE A 158 7.00 -11.78 -28.70
C ILE A 158 7.76 -12.39 -29.89
N ASN A 159 9.09 -12.23 -29.92
CA ASN A 159 9.90 -12.79 -30.99
C ASN A 159 9.96 -14.32 -30.91
N VAL A 160 10.06 -14.88 -29.71
CA VAL A 160 10.04 -16.33 -29.47
C VAL A 160 8.74 -16.95 -30.01
N TYR A 161 7.59 -16.30 -29.81
CA TYR A 161 6.31 -16.74 -30.35
C TYR A 161 6.28 -16.75 -31.89
N TYR A 162 6.76 -15.68 -32.54
CA TYR A 162 6.82 -15.64 -34.00
C TYR A 162 7.76 -16.69 -34.58
N GLU A 163 8.90 -16.93 -33.93
CA GLU A 163 9.82 -17.99 -34.31
C GLU A 163 9.22 -19.38 -34.13
N TYR A 164 8.48 -19.61 -33.02
CA TYR A 164 7.71 -20.82 -32.81
C TYR A 164 6.67 -21.03 -33.93
N LEU A 165 5.95 -19.97 -34.35
CA LEU A 165 4.99 -20.09 -35.44
C LEU A 165 5.64 -20.50 -36.76
N ALA A 166 6.87 -20.04 -37.03
CA ALA A 166 7.61 -20.34 -38.24
C ALA A 166 8.22 -21.75 -38.25
N GLN A 167 8.76 -22.20 -37.11
CA GLN A 167 9.59 -23.41 -37.03
C GLN A 167 8.91 -24.57 -36.31
N LYS A 168 7.87 -24.30 -35.51
CA LYS A 168 7.20 -25.27 -34.62
C LYS A 168 8.19 -25.99 -33.70
N ASP A 169 9.12 -25.21 -33.16
CA ASP A 169 10.18 -25.64 -32.26
C ASP A 169 9.67 -25.85 -30.83
N ASP A 170 9.85 -27.06 -30.30
CA ASP A 170 9.41 -27.44 -28.95
C ASP A 170 10.17 -26.71 -27.84
N GLU A 171 11.42 -26.30 -28.07
CA GLU A 171 12.18 -25.52 -27.08
C GLU A 171 11.54 -24.13 -26.90
N LYS A 172 11.14 -23.49 -28.00
CA LYS A 172 10.46 -22.18 -27.96
C LYS A 172 9.09 -22.27 -27.32
N LEU A 173 8.34 -23.34 -27.61
CA LEU A 173 7.08 -23.61 -26.94
C LEU A 173 7.28 -23.77 -25.43
N SER A 174 8.28 -24.54 -25.02
CA SER A 174 8.63 -24.72 -23.61
C SER A 174 8.94 -23.39 -22.92
N LEU A 175 9.75 -22.52 -23.55
CA LEU A 175 10.05 -21.19 -23.02
C LEU A 175 8.80 -20.32 -22.82
N LEU A 176 7.91 -20.29 -23.81
CA LEU A 176 6.66 -19.53 -23.73
C LEU A 176 5.78 -20.05 -22.59
N LEU A 177 5.58 -21.37 -22.53
CA LEU A 177 4.76 -22.01 -21.50
C LEU A 177 5.33 -21.77 -20.10
N THR A 178 6.64 -21.94 -19.90
CA THR A 178 7.30 -21.75 -18.61
C THR A 178 7.14 -20.34 -18.08
N HIS A 179 7.28 -19.30 -18.92
CA HIS A 179 7.15 -17.91 -18.48
C HIS A 179 5.77 -17.62 -17.87
N ASN A 180 4.72 -17.88 -18.67
CA ASN A 180 3.35 -17.63 -18.22
C ASN A 180 2.93 -18.57 -17.08
N TYR A 181 3.42 -19.81 -17.09
CA TYR A 181 3.23 -20.74 -15.98
C TYR A 181 3.78 -20.18 -14.67
N GLU A 182 5.03 -19.69 -14.69
CA GLU A 182 5.66 -19.09 -13.53
C GLU A 182 5.02 -17.77 -13.11
N ASP A 183 4.57 -16.93 -14.03
CA ASP A 183 3.84 -15.70 -13.68
C ASP A 183 2.51 -16.02 -13.00
N VAL A 184 1.75 -16.97 -13.54
CA VAL A 184 0.47 -17.41 -12.95
C VAL A 184 0.68 -18.10 -11.60
N LEU A 185 1.60 -19.05 -11.50
CA LEU A 185 1.92 -19.73 -10.24
C LEU A 185 2.51 -18.76 -9.20
N GLY A 186 3.40 -17.87 -9.64
CA GLY A 186 4.06 -16.86 -8.82
C GLY A 186 3.06 -15.91 -8.19
N MET A 187 2.05 -15.46 -8.94
CA MET A 187 0.96 -14.64 -8.39
C MET A 187 0.23 -15.31 -7.22
N THR A 188 0.07 -16.63 -7.21
CA THR A 188 -0.57 -17.32 -6.07
C THR A 188 0.27 -17.19 -4.79
N LYS A 189 1.60 -17.09 -4.92
CA LYS A 189 2.55 -16.94 -3.81
C LYS A 189 2.71 -15.47 -3.39
N LEU A 190 2.39 -14.53 -4.28
CA LEU A 190 2.47 -13.10 -4.00
C LEU A 190 1.46 -12.62 -2.96
N LEU A 191 0.34 -13.31 -2.75
CA LEU A 191 -0.76 -12.81 -1.90
C LEU A 191 -0.31 -12.33 -0.52
N SER A 192 0.70 -12.98 0.08
CA SER A 192 1.25 -12.61 1.37
C SER A 192 1.78 -11.16 1.43
N ILE A 193 2.16 -10.54 0.30
CA ILE A 193 2.56 -9.13 0.22
C ILE A 193 1.41 -8.16 0.56
N LEU A 194 0.15 -8.58 0.39
CA LEU A 194 -0.99 -7.73 0.71
C LEU A 194 -1.23 -7.63 2.23
N SER A 195 -0.58 -8.49 3.03
CA SER A 195 -0.67 -8.45 4.50
C SER A 195 -0.10 -7.15 5.08
N TYR A 196 0.88 -6.52 4.41
CA TYR A 196 1.43 -5.23 4.85
C TYR A 196 0.36 -4.13 4.82
N LYS A 197 -0.52 -4.14 3.81
CA LYS A 197 -1.64 -3.20 3.72
C LYS A 197 -2.63 -3.42 4.87
N GLU A 198 -2.96 -4.67 5.16
CA GLU A 198 -3.82 -5.02 6.30
C GLU A 198 -3.21 -4.62 7.65
N CYS A 199 -1.88 -4.64 7.79
CA CYS A 199 -1.22 -4.16 9.01
C CYS A 199 -1.38 -2.65 9.22
N ILE A 200 -1.52 -1.87 8.15
CA ILE A 200 -1.71 -0.42 8.21
C ILE A 200 -3.18 -0.06 8.41
N HIS A 201 -4.10 -0.73 7.71
CA HIS A 201 -5.53 -0.43 7.76
C HIS A 201 -6.24 -1.12 8.93
N GLY A 202 -5.75 -2.29 9.34
CA GLY A 202 -6.36 -3.19 10.31
C GLY A 202 -5.92 -2.96 11.76
N ILE A 203 -5.35 -1.80 12.08
CA ILE A 203 -4.88 -1.49 13.44
C ILE A 203 -6.09 -1.35 14.36
N ALA A 204 -6.26 -2.35 15.25
CA ALA A 204 -7.43 -2.48 16.11
C ALA A 204 -7.15 -2.22 17.60
N ASP A 205 -5.96 -2.57 18.10
CA ASP A 205 -5.58 -2.36 19.49
C ASP A 205 -4.10 -1.99 19.63
N ILE A 206 -3.77 -1.32 20.75
CA ILE A 206 -2.41 -0.97 21.16
C ILE A 206 -1.96 -1.96 22.24
N THR A 207 -0.77 -2.53 22.03
CA THR A 207 -0.17 -3.52 22.95
C THR A 207 0.84 -2.91 23.90
N GLY A 208 1.34 -1.70 23.64
CA GLY A 208 2.22 -1.00 24.56
C GLY A 208 2.56 0.41 24.09
N VAL A 209 2.84 1.28 25.06
CA VAL A 209 3.25 2.67 24.85
C VAL A 209 4.40 2.94 25.82
N SER A 210 5.49 3.52 25.35
CA SER A 210 6.61 3.92 26.19
C SER A 210 7.26 5.19 25.68
N VAL A 211 7.86 5.94 26.59
CA VAL A 211 8.73 7.07 26.26
C VAL A 211 10.16 6.61 26.50
N ASN A 212 10.99 6.68 25.46
CA ASN A 212 12.36 6.17 25.50
C ASN A 212 13.34 7.29 25.14
N PRO A 213 14.46 7.42 25.86
CA PRO A 213 15.53 8.31 25.45
C PRO A 213 16.30 7.71 24.27
N TYR A 214 16.77 8.56 23.36
CA TYR A 214 17.70 8.21 22.29
C TYR A 214 18.72 9.33 22.06
N THR A 215 19.79 9.00 21.33
CA THR A 215 20.81 9.97 20.94
C THR A 215 20.60 10.32 19.47
N ALA A 216 20.31 11.59 19.19
CA ALA A 216 20.18 12.09 17.83
C ALA A 216 21.53 12.14 17.11
N TYR A 217 21.51 12.36 15.79
CA TYR A 217 22.73 12.34 14.96
C TYR A 217 23.76 13.41 15.36
N ASP A 218 23.29 14.54 15.89
CA ASP A 218 24.13 15.63 16.40
C ASP A 218 24.67 15.37 17.82
N GLY A 219 24.37 14.21 18.41
CA GLY A 219 24.77 13.83 19.76
C GLY A 219 23.86 14.33 20.87
N SER A 220 22.78 15.04 20.55
CA SER A 220 21.80 15.49 21.54
C SER A 220 21.00 14.31 22.11
N LEU A 221 20.68 14.38 23.40
CA LEU A 221 19.77 13.45 24.07
C LEU A 221 18.35 13.91 23.84
N MET A 222 17.54 13.07 23.21
CA MET A 222 16.15 13.32 22.87
C MET A 222 15.27 12.21 23.42
N ASN A 223 13.95 12.44 23.44
CA ASN A 223 12.96 11.43 23.81
C ASN A 223 12.10 11.08 22.59
N GLU A 224 11.64 9.84 22.52
CA GLU A 224 10.69 9.40 21.50
C GLU A 224 9.54 8.64 22.16
N LEU A 225 8.35 8.77 21.57
CA LEU A 225 7.19 7.97 21.91
C LEU A 225 7.21 6.70 21.05
N ILE A 226 7.30 5.54 21.68
CA ILE A 226 7.20 4.24 21.02
C ILE A 226 5.83 3.64 21.32
N ILE A 227 5.05 3.43 20.26
CA ILE A 227 3.73 2.80 20.33
C ILE A 227 3.82 1.48 19.59
N SER A 228 3.36 0.40 20.22
CA SER A 228 3.38 -0.94 19.63
C SER A 228 1.99 -1.53 19.51
N PHE A 229 1.74 -2.27 18.42
CA PHE A 229 0.46 -2.90 18.12
C PHE A 229 0.67 -4.26 17.47
N GLU A 230 -0.30 -5.16 17.68
CA GLU A 230 -0.28 -6.48 17.05
C GLU A 230 -0.81 -6.40 15.63
N ASN A 231 -0.17 -7.15 14.73
CA ASN A 231 -0.63 -7.26 13.36
C ASN A 231 -1.80 -8.23 13.30
N LYS A 232 -2.86 -7.84 12.59
CA LYS A 232 -3.98 -8.74 12.28
C LYS A 232 -3.54 -10.00 11.53
N PHE A 233 -2.54 -9.87 10.67
CA PHE A 233 -1.92 -10.97 9.94
C PHE A 233 -0.40 -10.84 10.02
N SER A 234 0.31 -11.96 10.10
CA SER A 234 1.76 -11.93 10.04
C SER A 234 2.25 -11.49 8.66
N VAL A 235 3.29 -10.67 8.62
CA VAL A 235 3.97 -10.31 7.37
C VAL A 235 5.18 -11.22 7.12
N PRO A 236 5.56 -11.47 5.84
CA PRO A 236 6.68 -12.35 5.49
C PRO A 236 8.03 -11.92 6.08
N LYS A 237 8.28 -10.61 6.18
CA LYS A 237 9.51 -10.07 6.77
C LYS A 237 9.30 -8.68 7.34
N SER A 238 10.18 -8.28 8.25
CA SER A 238 10.12 -6.94 8.82
C SER A 238 10.50 -5.87 7.79
N VAL A 239 9.75 -4.78 7.76
CA VAL A 239 10.08 -3.58 6.98
C VAL A 239 9.97 -2.34 7.86
N SER A 240 10.77 -1.33 7.53
CA SER A 240 10.76 -0.05 8.24
C SER A 240 10.71 1.09 7.24
N PHE A 241 9.92 2.09 7.55
CA PHE A 241 9.77 3.33 6.81
C PHE A 241 9.92 4.51 7.76
N HIS A 242 10.50 5.59 7.24
CA HIS A 242 10.77 6.79 8.00
C HIS A 242 10.37 8.01 7.18
N ASP A 243 9.70 8.95 7.82
CA ASP A 243 9.41 10.27 7.26
C ASP A 243 9.63 11.36 8.33
N ASN A 244 10.76 12.05 8.23
CA ASN A 244 11.22 13.13 9.10
C ASN A 244 11.37 12.78 10.58
N ASP A 245 10.27 12.75 11.33
CA ASP A 245 10.26 12.58 12.79
C ASP A 245 9.43 11.35 13.20
N ILE A 246 8.88 10.64 12.20
CA ILE A 246 8.14 9.39 12.38
C ILE A 246 8.93 8.23 11.81
N TYR A 247 8.90 7.12 12.53
CA TYR A 247 9.32 5.82 12.04
C TYR A 247 8.18 4.82 12.21
N LEU A 248 7.85 4.11 11.14
CA LEU A 248 6.93 2.98 11.16
C LEU A 248 7.73 1.71 10.87
N THR A 249 7.70 0.76 11.80
CA THR A 249 8.24 -0.58 11.59
C THR A 249 7.09 -1.58 11.59
N ILE A 250 6.89 -2.25 10.46
CA ILE A 250 6.02 -3.42 10.37
C ILE A 250 6.87 -4.66 10.64
N GLY A 251 6.86 -5.12 11.89
CA GLY A 251 7.50 -6.38 12.27
C GLY A 251 6.63 -7.57 11.87
N THR A 252 7.16 -8.80 11.95
CA THR A 252 6.47 -10.00 11.46
C THR A 252 5.10 -10.20 12.10
N THR A 253 4.98 -10.10 13.41
CA THR A 253 3.71 -10.23 14.15
C THR A 253 3.32 -8.97 14.92
N LYS A 254 4.30 -8.13 15.25
CA LYS A 254 4.13 -6.93 16.06
C LYS A 254 4.83 -5.76 15.39
N SER A 255 4.16 -4.63 15.37
CA SER A 255 4.59 -3.41 14.69
C SER A 255 4.71 -2.24 15.65
N TYR A 256 5.42 -1.21 15.21
CA TYR A 256 5.81 -0.08 16.03
C TYR A 256 5.69 1.24 15.26
N VAL A 257 5.07 2.24 15.87
CA VAL A 257 5.23 3.65 15.49
C VAL A 257 6.17 4.28 16.51
N ARG A 258 7.20 4.97 16.04
CA ARG A 258 8.06 5.82 16.85
C ARG A 258 7.91 7.25 16.37
N ALA A 259 7.76 8.19 17.29
CA ALA A 259 7.61 9.60 16.98
C ALA A 259 8.48 10.42 17.93
N GLU A 260 9.19 11.40 17.38
CA GLU A 260 10.00 12.32 18.17
C GLU A 260 9.13 13.12 19.16
N ILE A 261 9.65 13.28 20.38
CA ILE A 261 9.06 14.12 21.40
C ILE A 261 9.86 15.43 21.48
N PHE A 262 9.14 16.54 21.34
CA PHE A 262 9.72 17.87 21.56
C PHE A 262 9.46 18.32 23.00
N GLU A 263 10.52 18.60 23.75
CA GLU A 263 10.45 19.20 25.08
C GLU A 263 10.94 20.64 25.02
N GLY A 264 10.09 21.57 25.41
CA GLY A 264 10.43 22.99 25.33
C GLY A 264 9.20 23.88 25.35
N GLU A 265 9.28 25.00 24.65
CA GLU A 265 8.21 25.98 24.57
C GLU A 265 7.68 26.11 23.14
N MET A 266 6.35 26.13 23.00
CA MET A 266 5.65 26.35 21.74
C MET A 266 4.54 27.38 21.89
N ARG A 267 3.99 27.86 20.77
CA ARG A 267 2.96 28.89 20.74
C ARG A 267 1.61 28.31 20.35
N HIS A 268 0.57 28.66 21.10
CA HIS A 268 -0.82 28.47 20.69
C HIS A 268 -1.34 29.78 20.10
N PHE A 269 -1.61 29.79 18.79
CA PHE A 269 -2.10 30.97 18.07
C PHE A 269 -3.63 31.02 18.10
N TYR A 270 -4.19 32.17 18.48
CA TYR A 270 -5.63 32.40 18.43
C TYR A 270 -6.05 32.87 17.02
N SER A 271 -7.04 32.20 16.45
CA SER A 271 -7.58 32.55 15.14
C SER A 271 -8.33 33.89 15.14
N ASP A 272 -9.03 34.22 16.23
CA ASP A 272 -9.76 35.47 16.41
C ASP A 272 -8.87 36.62 16.92
N TYR A 273 -7.77 36.89 16.21
CA TYR A 273 -6.77 37.88 16.64
C TYR A 273 -7.34 39.30 16.82
N LYS A 274 -8.48 39.61 16.20
CA LYS A 274 -9.13 40.92 16.31
C LYS A 274 -9.67 41.19 17.71
N ASN A 275 -9.90 40.14 18.52
CA ASN A 275 -10.40 40.25 19.89
C ASN A 275 -9.32 40.12 20.97
N TYR A 276 -8.06 40.24 20.56
CA TYR A 276 -6.91 40.19 21.45
C TYR A 276 -6.03 41.45 21.33
N TYR A 277 -5.31 41.73 22.40
CA TYR A 277 -4.18 42.66 22.42
C TYR A 277 -2.90 41.87 22.73
N TYR A 278 -1.80 42.26 22.11
CA TYR A 278 -0.47 41.68 22.34
C TYR A 278 0.26 42.51 23.39
N LEU A 279 0.89 41.85 24.34
CA LEU A 279 1.72 42.47 25.37
C LEU A 279 3.20 42.24 25.02
N PRO A 280 3.95 43.25 24.54
CA PRO A 280 5.33 43.04 24.08
C PRO A 280 6.32 42.66 25.18
N LYS A 281 6.09 43.10 26.42
CA LYS A 281 6.98 42.78 27.55
C LYS A 281 6.78 41.35 28.04
N GLU A 282 5.53 40.89 28.07
CA GLU A 282 5.14 39.56 28.53
C GLU A 282 5.12 38.52 27.40
N ASP A 283 5.25 38.95 26.15
CA ASP A 283 5.28 38.12 24.94
C ASP A 283 4.08 37.15 24.84
N MET A 284 2.88 37.71 25.03
CA MET A 284 1.64 36.97 24.95
C MET A 284 0.46 37.83 24.49
N ALA A 285 -0.57 37.18 23.96
CA ALA A 285 -1.84 37.77 23.62
C ALA A 285 -2.86 37.58 24.74
N ILE A 286 -3.58 38.65 25.08
CA ILE A 286 -4.66 38.65 26.06
C ILE A 286 -5.98 39.10 25.41
N HIS A 287 -7.09 38.46 25.78
CA HIS A 287 -8.39 38.83 25.26
C HIS A 287 -8.79 40.23 25.72
N LYS A 288 -9.55 40.98 24.90
CA LYS A 288 -9.99 42.36 25.18
C LYS A 288 -10.62 42.55 26.57
N SER A 289 -11.34 41.55 27.07
CA SER A 289 -11.97 41.59 28.40
C SER A 289 -10.95 41.70 29.53
N VAL A 290 -9.79 41.05 29.38
CA VAL A 290 -8.68 41.11 30.35
C VAL A 290 -7.82 42.34 30.10
N ALA A 291 -7.64 42.71 28.82
CA ALA A 291 -6.85 43.88 28.45
C ALA A 291 -7.40 45.20 28.99
N ALA A 292 -8.68 45.27 29.38
CA ALA A 292 -9.28 46.45 30.01
C ALA A 292 -8.51 46.94 31.25
N TYR A 293 -7.76 46.07 31.92
CA TYR A 293 -6.97 46.37 33.11
C TYR A 293 -5.49 46.66 32.81
N VAL A 294 -5.10 46.79 31.55
CA VAL A 294 -3.72 47.05 31.11
C VAL A 294 -3.66 48.40 30.38
N ASP A 295 -2.73 49.27 30.79
CA ASP A 295 -2.58 50.59 30.17
C ASP A 295 -2.25 50.49 28.68
N HIS A 296 -2.74 51.47 27.91
CA HIS A 296 -2.61 51.47 26.45
C HIS A 296 -1.15 51.45 25.98
N GLU A 297 -0.22 52.00 26.75
CA GLU A 297 1.21 52.02 26.41
C GLU A 297 1.90 50.65 26.50
N TYR A 298 1.32 49.68 27.22
CA TYR A 298 1.88 48.33 27.39
C TYR A 298 1.22 47.29 26.47
N ARG A 299 0.29 47.70 25.61
CA ARG A 299 -0.44 46.78 24.73
C ARG A 299 -0.48 47.27 23.28
N GLU A 300 -0.36 46.33 22.36
CA GLU A 300 -0.45 46.55 20.93
C GLU A 300 -1.63 45.78 20.33
N LYS A 301 -2.16 46.23 19.19
CA LYS A 301 -3.18 45.46 18.48
C LYS A 301 -2.58 44.15 17.97
N CYS A 302 -3.23 43.03 18.26
CA CYS A 302 -2.84 41.74 17.69
C CYS A 302 -3.00 41.74 16.15
N LYS A 303 -2.05 41.07 15.52
CA LYS A 303 -2.06 40.55 14.15
C LYS A 303 -1.98 39.02 14.26
N ALA A 304 -2.26 38.31 13.17
CA ALA A 304 -2.23 36.85 13.19
C ALA A 304 -0.91 36.27 13.76
N TYR A 305 0.25 36.82 13.38
CA TYR A 305 1.56 36.29 13.77
C TYR A 305 1.97 36.56 15.22
N ASN A 306 1.35 37.52 15.93
CA ASN A 306 1.68 37.83 17.33
C ASN A 306 0.50 37.57 18.28
N CYS A 307 -0.58 36.95 17.78
CA CYS A 307 -1.73 36.61 18.58
C CYS A 307 -1.59 35.20 19.15
N TYR A 308 -0.70 35.00 20.11
CA TYR A 308 -0.45 33.69 20.71
C TYR A 308 -0.23 33.74 22.21
N VAL A 309 -0.31 32.59 22.86
CA VAL A 309 0.28 32.34 24.19
C VAL A 309 1.39 31.30 24.07
N ARG A 310 2.45 31.48 24.85
CA ARG A 310 3.53 30.50 24.99
C ARG A 310 3.10 29.40 25.97
N LYS A 311 3.52 28.17 25.69
CA LYS A 311 3.28 27.00 26.53
C LYS A 311 4.54 26.17 26.58
N THR A 312 5.07 25.99 27.79
CA THR A 312 6.13 25.00 28.07
C THR A 312 5.51 23.64 28.33
N GLY A 313 6.14 22.59 27.80
CA GLY A 313 5.73 21.21 28.01
C GLY A 313 6.41 20.23 27.06
N THR A 314 5.81 19.05 27.00
CA THR A 314 6.20 17.96 26.13
C THR A 314 5.18 17.85 25.01
N PHE A 315 5.64 17.79 23.78
CA PHE A 315 4.81 17.92 22.59
C PHE A 315 5.13 16.81 21.59
N ILE A 316 4.10 16.41 20.85
CA ILE A 316 4.23 15.47 19.76
C ILE A 316 3.53 16.02 18.51
N ARG A 317 4.11 15.76 17.34
CA ARG A 317 3.67 16.34 16.07
C ARG A 317 2.36 15.74 15.60
N GLN A 318 1.53 16.55 14.96
CA GLN A 318 0.34 16.12 14.21
C GLN A 318 0.33 16.74 12.81
N TYR A 319 -0.09 15.93 11.83
CA TYR A 319 0.03 16.23 10.40
C TYR A 319 -1.27 16.71 9.74
N SER A 320 -2.32 16.78 10.54
CA SER A 320 -3.66 17.24 10.21
C SER A 320 -4.32 17.73 11.51
N ASP A 321 -5.56 18.21 11.43
CA ASP A 321 -6.32 18.62 12.62
C ASP A 321 -6.77 17.39 13.42
N PHE A 322 -5.92 16.96 14.36
CA PHE A 322 -6.13 15.75 15.16
C PHE A 322 -6.52 16.07 16.61
N MET A 323 -5.70 16.86 17.32
CA MET A 323 -5.92 17.22 18.71
C MET A 323 -5.82 18.74 18.91
N LYS A 324 -6.68 19.24 19.81
CA LYS A 324 -6.69 20.62 20.27
C LYS A 324 -6.38 20.70 21.78
N PRO A 325 -5.80 21.80 22.27
CA PRO A 325 -5.26 22.92 21.51
C PRO A 325 -4.03 22.52 20.68
N GLU A 326 -3.87 23.15 19.51
CA GLU A 326 -2.69 22.96 18.66
C GLU A 326 -1.61 24.00 18.98
N PHE A 327 -0.35 23.60 18.80
CA PHE A 327 0.84 24.41 19.05
C PHE A 327 1.76 24.41 17.84
N ARG A 328 2.44 25.54 17.59
CA ARG A 328 3.39 25.72 16.47
C ARG A 328 4.59 26.56 16.94
N PHE A 329 5.70 26.51 16.21
CA PHE A 329 6.80 27.46 16.42
C PHE A 329 6.50 28.78 15.72
N ASP A 330 6.01 28.70 14.48
CA ASP A 330 5.55 29.81 13.67
C ASP A 330 4.13 29.53 13.13
N ILE A 331 3.34 30.59 12.94
CA ILE A 331 1.98 30.47 12.39
C ILE A 331 1.97 29.88 10.96
N LYS A 332 3.09 29.99 10.24
CA LYS A 332 3.26 29.46 8.88
C LYS A 332 3.70 27.99 8.84
N ASP A 333 4.02 27.39 9.98
CA ASP A 333 4.43 25.98 10.04
C ASP A 333 3.34 25.11 9.41
N LYS A 334 3.72 24.21 8.52
CA LYS A 334 2.79 23.31 7.83
C LYS A 334 2.07 22.39 8.84
N TYR A 335 2.83 21.82 9.76
CA TYR A 335 2.35 20.90 10.77
C TYR A 335 2.32 21.55 12.15
N SER A 336 1.47 21.03 13.02
CA SER A 336 1.35 21.50 14.40
C SER A 336 1.72 20.39 15.37
N TYR A 337 1.63 20.70 16.65
CA TYR A 337 1.86 19.78 17.76
C TYR A 337 0.70 19.83 18.72
N PHE A 338 0.55 18.80 19.54
CA PHE A 338 -0.32 18.81 20.72
C PHE A 338 0.48 18.41 21.96
N LEU A 339 -0.03 18.75 23.14
CA LEU A 339 0.59 18.40 24.41
C LEU A 339 0.52 16.88 24.65
N LEU A 340 1.68 16.26 24.83
CA LEU A 340 1.78 14.86 25.24
C LEU A 340 1.57 14.77 26.77
N THR A 341 0.36 14.39 27.17
CA THR A 341 -0.05 14.28 28.58
C THR A 341 -0.02 12.82 29.06
N GLU A 342 0.02 12.61 30.38
CA GLU A 342 -0.13 11.26 30.95
C GLU A 342 -1.49 10.63 30.58
N ASP A 343 -2.56 11.43 30.53
CA ASP A 343 -3.89 10.97 30.10
C ASP A 343 -3.87 10.43 28.67
N PHE A 344 -3.12 11.08 27.77
CA PHE A 344 -2.93 10.61 26.41
C PHE A 344 -2.19 9.27 26.39
N ILE A 345 -1.04 9.18 27.08
CA ILE A 345 -0.19 7.98 27.13
C ILE A 345 -0.97 6.78 27.71
N ASN A 346 -1.79 7.02 28.74
CA ASN A 346 -2.57 5.99 29.42
C ASN A 346 -3.88 5.62 28.69
N SER A 347 -4.31 6.41 27.69
CA SER A 347 -5.52 6.17 26.93
C SER A 347 -5.24 5.40 25.63
N LYS A 348 -5.45 4.08 25.65
CA LYS A 348 -5.36 3.22 24.45
C LYS A 348 -6.14 3.78 23.26
N GLN A 349 -7.32 4.36 23.49
CA GLN A 349 -8.17 4.91 22.42
C GLN A 349 -7.54 6.14 21.77
N MET A 350 -6.98 7.06 22.56
CA MET A 350 -6.31 8.25 22.03
C MET A 350 -5.04 7.86 21.27
N VAL A 351 -4.24 6.95 21.83
CA VAL A 351 -3.03 6.45 21.19
C VAL A 351 -3.35 5.71 19.89
N LEU A 352 -4.39 4.85 19.87
CA LEU A 352 -4.85 4.19 18.66
C LEU A 352 -5.26 5.19 17.58
N SER A 353 -5.98 6.25 17.97
CA SER A 353 -6.41 7.31 17.06
C SER A 353 -5.21 8.06 16.49
N TYR A 354 -4.18 8.29 17.32
CA TYR A 354 -2.93 8.89 16.88
C TYR A 354 -2.15 7.99 15.92
N VAL A 355 -2.04 6.68 16.18
CA VAL A 355 -1.41 5.73 15.23
C VAL A 355 -2.12 5.75 13.88
N LYS A 356 -3.46 5.76 13.87
CA LYS A 356 -4.26 5.86 12.63
C LYS A 356 -4.04 7.18 11.90
N HIS A 357 -3.94 8.28 12.63
CA HIS A 357 -3.60 9.59 12.08
C HIS A 357 -2.22 9.60 11.42
N ILE A 358 -1.23 8.96 12.07
CA ILE A 358 0.12 8.83 11.54
C ILE A 358 0.13 7.96 10.28
N THR A 359 -0.51 6.79 10.30
CA THR A 359 -0.53 5.91 9.11
C THR A 359 -1.30 6.54 7.95
N ALA A 360 -2.38 7.28 8.21
CA ALA A 360 -3.09 8.02 7.18
C ALA A 360 -2.20 9.10 6.54
N HIS A 361 -1.40 9.80 7.34
CA HIS A 361 -0.42 10.76 6.83
C HIS A 361 0.64 10.10 5.93
N LEU A 362 1.24 9.00 6.39
CA LEU A 362 2.34 8.34 5.67
C LEU A 362 1.92 7.75 4.32
N PHE A 363 0.67 7.28 4.20
CA PHE A 363 0.20 6.54 3.03
C PHE A 363 -0.93 7.23 2.24
N ASN A 364 -1.28 8.47 2.60
CA ASN A 364 -2.37 9.26 2.01
C ASN A 364 -3.69 8.47 1.93
N LEU A 365 -4.08 7.84 3.05
CA LEU A 365 -5.26 6.98 3.15
C LEU A 365 -6.55 7.75 3.42
#